data_AF-A0A0A5G5B9-F1
#
_entry.id   AF-A0A0A5G5B9-F1
#
_cell.length_a   1.000
_cell.length_b   1.000
_cell.length_c   1.000
_cell.angle_alpha   90.00
_cell.angle_beta   90.00
_cell.angle_gamma   90.00
#
_symmetry.space_group_name_H-M   'P 1'
#
loop_
_entity.id
_entity.type
_entity.pdbx_description
1 polymer ?
#
loop_
_entity_poly.entity_id
_entity_poly.type
_entity_poly.pdbx_seq_one_letter_code
_entity_poly.pdbx_strand_id
1 'polypeptide(L)'
;MTQLEYEQLVADYHPMIHRTIHRLGIMDPFGEFYQEGLLALWEVAQTYDEEKGKLSPYVYFIIRNRLISFIRSRNRKQAQTEEIMEKSRDEATVEMEIDAFDPFLYAHIQSVLTVNQMKWFNGFILQDLAVKDIARKEGVSINAVKNWARLAKQKLRSETVLLEYVGKTMEG
;
A
#
# COMPACT_ATOMS: atom_id res chain seq x y z
N MET A 1 21.19 8.87 2.32
CA MET A 1 20.24 9.99 2.25
C MET A 1 20.51 10.93 3.41
N THR A 2 20.84 12.18 3.11
CA THR A 2 21.01 13.25 4.09
C THR A 2 19.64 13.77 4.57
N GLN A 3 19.62 14.54 5.66
CA GLN A 3 18.39 15.15 6.15
C GLN A 3 17.77 16.11 5.12
N LEU A 4 18.61 16.91 4.45
CA LEU A 4 18.18 17.86 3.41
C LEU A 4 17.58 17.16 2.18
N GLU A 5 18.16 16.03 1.77
CA GLU A 5 17.63 15.20 0.67
C GLU A 5 16.24 14.64 1.02
N TYR A 6 16.02 14.23 2.27
CA TYR A 6 14.72 13.73 2.69
C TYR A 6 13.67 14.84 2.80
N GLU A 7 14.03 16.01 3.32
CA GLU A 7 13.11 17.16 3.38
C GLU A 7 12.62 17.57 1.99
N GLN A 8 13.51 17.58 1.00
CA GLN A 8 13.14 17.83 -0.39
C GLN A 8 12.21 16.73 -0.94
N LEU A 9 12.51 15.47 -0.66
CA LEU A 9 11.67 14.34 -1.07
C LEU A 9 10.26 14.44 -0.43
N VAL A 10 10.17 14.82 0.84
CA VAL A 10 8.89 15.05 1.51
C VAL A 10 8.12 16.18 0.82
N ALA A 11 8.78 17.28 0.47
CA ALA A 11 8.14 18.38 -0.26
C ALA A 11 7.55 17.91 -1.60
N ASP A 12 8.29 17.09 -2.35
CA ASP A 12 7.86 16.59 -3.66
C ASP A 12 6.65 15.62 -3.57
N TYR A 13 6.59 14.80 -2.52
CA TYR A 13 5.54 13.78 -2.35
C TYR A 13 4.41 14.17 -1.41
N HIS A 14 4.52 15.28 -0.69
CA HIS A 14 3.49 15.81 0.20
C HIS A 14 2.11 15.91 -0.47
N PRO A 15 1.96 16.49 -1.69
CA PRO A 15 0.67 16.56 -2.36
C PRO A 15 0.08 15.18 -2.65
N MET A 16 0.93 14.21 -2.98
CA MET A 16 0.50 12.85 -3.29
C MET A 16 -0.02 12.13 -2.05
N ILE A 17 0.62 12.30 -0.90
CA ILE A 17 0.16 11.72 0.38
C ILE A 17 -1.21 12.30 0.74
N HIS A 18 -1.36 13.63 0.73
CA HIS A 18 -2.63 14.29 1.04
C HIS A 18 -3.75 13.88 0.07
N ARG A 19 -3.47 13.85 -1.23
CA ARG A 19 -4.44 13.42 -2.25
C ARG A 19 -4.85 11.96 -2.04
N THR A 20 -3.93 11.09 -1.64
CA THR A 20 -4.22 9.68 -1.36
C THR A 20 -5.11 9.53 -0.11
N ILE A 21 -4.82 10.27 0.96
CA ILE A 21 -5.64 10.32 2.18
C ILE A 21 -7.07 10.78 1.84
N HIS A 22 -7.19 11.88 1.10
CA HIS A 22 -8.48 12.40 0.66
C HIS A 22 -9.26 11.43 -0.24
N ARG A 23 -8.60 10.80 -1.22
CA ARG A 23 -9.24 9.85 -2.13
C ARG A 23 -9.74 8.60 -1.40
N LEU A 24 -9.05 8.20 -0.34
CA LEU A 24 -9.47 7.09 0.53
C LEU A 24 -10.60 7.49 1.51
N GLY A 25 -11.10 8.73 1.45
CA GLY A 25 -12.16 9.22 2.33
C GLY A 25 -11.74 9.38 3.79
N ILE A 26 -10.44 9.45 4.06
CA ILE A 26 -9.90 9.49 5.42
C ILE A 26 -10.00 10.92 5.97
N MET A 27 -10.63 11.06 7.14
CA MET A 27 -10.49 12.25 7.97
C MET A 27 -9.29 12.07 8.91
N ASP A 28 -8.29 12.95 8.82
CA ASP A 28 -7.04 12.84 9.57
C ASP A 28 -6.76 14.10 10.42
N PRO A 29 -7.61 14.41 11.42
CA PRO A 29 -7.48 15.63 12.21
C PRO A 29 -6.19 15.68 13.05
N PHE A 30 -5.60 14.53 13.35
CA PHE A 30 -4.39 14.40 14.15
C PHE A 30 -3.13 14.09 13.31
N GLY A 31 -3.27 13.93 11.99
CA GLY A 31 -2.14 13.67 11.09
C GLY A 31 -1.55 12.26 11.19
N GLU A 32 -2.25 11.28 11.78
CA GLU A 32 -1.75 9.91 11.95
C GLU A 32 -1.58 9.20 10.60
N PHE A 33 -2.53 9.40 9.69
CA PHE A 33 -2.44 8.82 8.34
C PHE A 33 -1.37 9.53 7.51
N TYR A 34 -1.24 10.84 7.65
CA TYR A 34 -0.15 11.59 7.03
C TYR A 34 1.22 11.09 7.50
N GLN A 35 1.39 10.86 8.80
CA GLN A 35 2.62 10.29 9.37
C GLN A 35 2.91 8.89 8.82
N GLU A 36 1.91 8.00 8.72
CA GLU A 36 2.10 6.68 8.10
C GLU A 36 2.50 6.78 6.61
N GLY A 37 1.95 7.76 5.88
CA GLY A 37 2.38 8.08 4.52
C GLY A 37 3.86 8.50 4.44
N LEU A 38 4.32 9.36 5.35
CA LEU A 38 5.71 9.78 5.45
C LEU A 38 6.65 8.62 5.81
N LEU A 39 6.25 7.74 6.75
CA LEU A 39 7.02 6.56 7.11
C LEU A 39 7.19 5.62 5.91
N ALA A 40 6.12 5.42 5.13
CA ALA A 40 6.18 4.63 3.91
C ALA A 40 7.10 5.26 2.85
N LEU A 41 7.06 6.58 2.70
CA LEU A 41 7.96 7.32 1.81
C LEU A 41 9.43 7.15 2.25
N TRP A 42 9.71 7.27 3.54
CA TRP A 42 11.05 7.04 4.10
C TRP A 42 11.55 5.63 3.80
N GLU A 43 10.74 4.59 4.04
CA GLU A 43 11.09 3.20 3.75
C GLU A 43 11.40 2.97 2.26
N VAL A 44 10.65 3.62 1.37
CA VAL A 44 10.94 3.57 -0.07
C VAL A 44 12.26 4.25 -0.37
N ALA A 45 12.50 5.45 0.16
CA ALA A 45 13.72 6.21 -0.07
C ALA A 45 14.99 5.46 0.37
N GLN A 46 14.93 4.68 1.45
CA GLN A 46 16.06 3.87 1.91
C GLN A 46 16.37 2.67 1.00
N THR A 47 15.41 2.23 0.18
CA THR A 47 15.53 1.03 -0.66
C THR A 47 15.48 1.31 -2.15
N TYR A 48 15.42 2.60 -2.52
CA TYR A 48 15.38 3.06 -3.88
C TYR A 48 16.78 3.10 -4.48
N ASP A 49 16.84 2.81 -5.77
CA ASP A 49 18.05 2.73 -6.57
C ASP A 49 17.71 3.37 -7.91
N GLU A 50 18.37 4.48 -8.23
CA GLU A 50 18.07 5.31 -9.41
C GLU A 50 18.23 4.55 -10.73
N GLU A 51 19.06 3.50 -10.77
CA GLU A 51 19.25 2.67 -11.96
C GLU A 51 18.03 1.78 -12.27
N LYS A 52 17.05 1.69 -11.36
CA LYS A 52 15.95 0.71 -11.43
C LYS A 52 14.60 1.28 -11.85
N GLY A 53 14.50 2.52 -12.37
CA GLY A 53 13.24 3.07 -12.91
C GLY A 53 12.70 4.26 -12.10
N LYS A 54 11.57 4.86 -12.54
CA LYS A 54 11.10 6.14 -11.95
C LYS A 54 10.33 5.96 -10.64
N LEU A 55 10.70 6.77 -9.65
CA LEU A 55 10.30 6.68 -8.25
C LEU A 55 8.80 6.90 -7.97
N SER A 56 8.17 7.88 -8.61
CA SER A 56 6.90 8.46 -8.14
C SER A 56 5.72 7.51 -8.02
N PRO A 57 5.51 6.61 -8.96
CA PRO A 57 4.31 5.80 -8.88
C PRO A 57 4.48 4.53 -8.04
N TYR A 58 5.72 4.03 -7.94
CA TYR A 58 6.06 3.03 -6.94
C TYR A 58 5.82 3.60 -5.54
N VAL A 59 6.20 4.86 -5.31
CA VAL A 59 5.89 5.59 -4.07
C VAL A 59 4.38 5.72 -3.85
N TYR A 60 3.59 6.08 -4.88
CA TYR A 60 2.11 6.08 -4.79
C TYR A 60 1.54 4.75 -4.33
N PHE A 61 1.95 3.67 -4.98
CA PHE A 61 1.51 2.33 -4.66
C PHE A 61 1.84 1.95 -3.20
N ILE A 62 3.06 2.24 -2.75
CA ILE A 62 3.48 1.91 -1.38
C ILE A 62 2.70 2.74 -0.35
N ILE A 63 2.53 4.04 -0.58
CA ILE A 63 1.77 4.92 0.33
C ILE A 63 0.31 4.49 0.40
N ARG A 64 -0.37 4.32 -0.74
CA ARG A 64 -1.79 3.92 -0.76
C ARG A 64 -2.02 2.61 0.01
N ASN A 65 -1.17 1.60 -0.23
CA ASN A 65 -1.31 0.33 0.47
C ASN A 65 -1.02 0.47 1.97
N ARG A 66 -0.01 1.25 2.37
CA ARG A 66 0.26 1.52 3.79
C ARG A 66 -0.97 2.09 4.48
N LEU A 67 -1.59 3.10 3.87
CA LEU A 67 -2.78 3.75 4.42
C LEU A 67 -3.96 2.78 4.53
N ILE A 68 -4.22 1.97 3.50
CA ILE A 68 -5.30 0.95 3.53
C ILE A 68 -5.05 -0.09 4.63
N SER A 69 -3.83 -0.62 4.73
CA SER A 69 -3.47 -1.57 5.79
C SER A 69 -3.61 -0.93 7.17
N PHE A 70 -3.31 0.37 7.31
CA PHE A 70 -3.49 1.12 8.55
C PHE A 70 -4.97 1.30 8.91
N ILE A 71 -5.84 1.66 7.95
CA ILE A 71 -7.30 1.68 8.13
C ILE A 71 -7.78 0.34 8.67
N ARG A 72 -7.43 -0.77 7.99
CA ARG A 72 -7.88 -2.11 8.39
C ARG A 72 -7.35 -2.50 9.76
N SER A 73 -6.12 -2.11 10.11
CA SER A 73 -5.55 -2.32 11.43
C SER A 73 -6.32 -1.56 12.51
N ARG A 74 -6.69 -0.30 12.26
CA ARG A 74 -7.53 0.49 13.16
C ARG A 74 -8.90 -0.15 13.33
N ASN A 75 -9.56 -0.54 12.25
CA ASN A 75 -10.88 -1.19 12.32
C ASN A 75 -10.82 -2.50 13.11
N ARG A 76 -9.78 -3.33 12.91
CA ARG A 76 -9.60 -4.55 13.73
C ARG A 76 -9.38 -4.25 15.21
N LYS A 77 -8.56 -3.24 15.53
CA LYS A 77 -8.33 -2.81 16.93
C LYS A 77 -9.60 -2.24 17.55
N GLN A 78 -10.36 -1.46 16.79
CA GLN A 78 -11.64 -0.93 17.20
C GLN A 78 -12.63 -2.07 17.47
N ALA A 79 -12.79 -3.02 16.54
CA ALA A 79 -13.63 -4.20 16.71
C ALA A 79 -13.21 -5.05 17.92
N GLN A 80 -11.90 -5.23 18.18
CA GLN A 80 -11.44 -5.94 19.39
C GLN A 80 -11.72 -5.16 20.68
N THR A 81 -11.63 -3.82 20.63
CA THR A 81 -11.95 -2.97 21.78
C THR A 81 -13.46 -2.96 22.02
N GLU A 82 -14.25 -2.95 20.95
CA GLU A 82 -15.71 -3.07 20.97
C GLU A 82 -16.12 -4.45 21.48
N GLU A 83 -15.52 -5.57 21.05
CA GLU A 83 -15.79 -6.92 21.58
C GLU A 83 -15.52 -7.02 23.11
N ILE A 84 -14.55 -6.25 23.62
CA ILE A 84 -14.29 -6.13 25.06
C ILE A 84 -15.35 -5.25 25.76
N MET A 85 -15.93 -4.27 25.06
CA MET A 85 -16.97 -3.36 25.56
C MET A 85 -18.41 -3.88 25.33
N GLU A 86 -18.61 -4.83 24.41
CA GLU A 86 -19.88 -5.44 23.98
C GLU A 86 -20.36 -6.51 24.97
N LYS A 87 -20.26 -6.18 26.27
CA LYS A 87 -21.21 -6.62 27.29
C LYS A 87 -22.39 -5.66 27.42
N SER A 88 -22.48 -4.62 26.59
CA SER A 88 -23.65 -3.77 26.53
C SER A 88 -23.70 -2.95 25.23
N ARG A 89 -24.71 -3.27 24.42
CA ARG A 89 -25.34 -2.51 23.33
C ARG A 89 -24.70 -2.57 21.94
N ASP A 90 -25.52 -3.07 21.00
CA ASP A 90 -25.35 -3.02 19.56
C ASP A 90 -25.12 -1.57 19.08
N GLU A 91 -24.03 -1.32 18.36
CA GLU A 91 -23.92 -0.19 17.44
C GLU A 91 -23.21 -0.59 16.15
N ALA A 92 -23.67 0.00 15.04
CA ALA A 92 -23.36 -0.39 13.68
C ALA A 92 -21.90 -0.10 13.28
N THR A 93 -21.20 -1.13 12.82
CA THR A 93 -19.92 -1.00 12.12
C THR A 93 -20.10 -0.24 10.81
N VAL A 94 -19.52 0.96 10.72
CA VAL A 94 -19.37 1.67 9.45
C VAL A 94 -18.30 0.96 8.64
N GLU A 95 -18.70 0.05 7.75
CA GLU A 95 -17.82 -0.42 6.69
C GLU A 95 -17.56 0.76 5.75
N MET A 96 -16.41 1.43 5.91
CA MET A 96 -15.90 2.29 4.86
C MET A 96 -15.66 1.41 3.63
N GLU A 97 -16.43 1.64 2.56
CA GLU A 97 -16.12 1.14 1.23
C GLU A 97 -14.77 1.73 0.81
N ILE A 98 -13.68 1.03 1.15
CA ILE A 98 -12.34 1.39 0.72
C ILE A 98 -12.35 1.28 -0.80
N ASP A 99 -12.22 2.43 -1.46
CA ASP A 99 -12.21 2.58 -2.91
C ASP A 99 -11.43 1.44 -3.57
N ALA A 100 -12.10 0.76 -4.52
CA ALA A 100 -11.57 -0.44 -5.17
C ALA A 100 -10.18 -0.14 -5.74
N PHE A 101 -9.26 -1.11 -5.65
CA PHE A 101 -7.93 -0.94 -6.25
C PHE A 101 -8.11 -0.61 -7.73
N ASP A 102 -7.47 0.48 -8.20
CA ASP A 102 -7.69 1.01 -9.55
C ASP A 102 -7.62 -0.13 -10.60
N PRO A 103 -8.70 -0.36 -11.39
CA PRO A 103 -8.75 -1.48 -12.33
C PRO A 103 -7.68 -1.44 -13.42
N PHE A 104 -7.29 -0.25 -13.89
CA PHE A 104 -6.25 -0.09 -14.91
C PHE A 104 -4.86 -0.39 -14.34
N LEU A 105 -4.58 0.09 -13.13
CA LEU A 105 -3.36 -0.25 -12.40
C LEU A 105 -3.30 -1.74 -12.09
N TYR A 106 -4.43 -2.35 -11.71
CA TYR A 106 -4.51 -3.78 -11.44
C TYR A 106 -4.19 -4.62 -12.68
N ALA A 107 -4.85 -4.32 -13.80
CA ALA A 107 -4.65 -5.00 -15.07
C ALA A 107 -3.19 -4.89 -15.55
N HIS A 108 -2.57 -3.72 -15.33
CA HIS A 108 -1.17 -3.54 -15.65
C HIS A 108 -0.24 -4.35 -14.74
N ILE A 109 -0.46 -4.36 -13.43
CA ILE A 109 0.32 -5.19 -12.50
C ILE A 109 0.20 -6.67 -12.86
N GLN A 110 -0.98 -7.12 -13.27
CA GLN A 110 -1.21 -8.47 -13.77
C GLN A 110 -0.40 -8.80 -15.04
N SER A 111 -0.13 -7.82 -15.91
CA SER A 111 0.65 -8.07 -17.13
C SER A 111 2.15 -8.22 -16.87
N VAL A 112 2.65 -7.63 -15.79
CA VAL A 112 4.08 -7.63 -15.42
C VAL A 112 4.43 -8.84 -14.52
N LEU A 113 3.54 -9.19 -13.60
CA LEU A 113 3.76 -10.26 -12.63
C LEU A 113 3.42 -11.63 -13.21
N THR A 114 4.22 -12.65 -12.86
CA THR A 114 3.83 -14.05 -13.12
C THR A 114 2.64 -14.43 -12.23
N VAL A 115 1.93 -15.51 -12.59
CA VAL A 115 0.80 -16.04 -11.80
C VAL A 115 1.15 -16.19 -10.31
N ASN A 116 2.32 -16.75 -9.99
CA ASN A 116 2.75 -16.95 -8.61
C ASN A 116 3.09 -15.64 -7.88
N GLN A 117 3.71 -14.68 -8.58
CA GLN A 117 3.94 -13.34 -8.05
C GLN A 117 2.63 -12.59 -7.82
N MET A 118 1.64 -12.79 -8.70
CA MET A 118 0.31 -12.21 -8.59
C MET A 118 -0.50 -12.82 -7.44
N LYS A 119 -0.33 -14.13 -7.17
CA LYS A 119 -0.89 -14.78 -5.97
C LYS A 119 -0.35 -14.14 -4.69
N TRP A 120 0.96 -13.90 -4.62
CA TRP A 120 1.54 -13.13 -3.51
C TRP A 120 0.97 -11.72 -3.45
N PHE A 121 0.89 -11.01 -4.58
CA PHE A 121 0.35 -9.65 -4.63
C PHE A 121 -1.09 -9.58 -4.10
N ASN A 122 -1.98 -10.43 -4.61
CA ASN A 122 -3.38 -10.48 -4.18
C ASN A 122 -3.49 -10.84 -2.69
N GLY A 123 -2.78 -11.88 -2.24
CA GLY A 123 -2.87 -12.34 -0.86
C GLY A 123 -2.24 -11.36 0.13
N PHE A 124 -1.01 -10.94 -0.12
CA PHE A 124 -0.22 -10.15 0.82
C PHE A 124 -0.56 -8.66 0.75
N ILE A 125 -0.68 -8.10 -0.46
CA ILE A 125 -0.89 -6.65 -0.63
C ILE A 125 -2.37 -6.32 -0.54
N LEU A 126 -3.23 -7.01 -1.31
CA LEU A 126 -4.65 -6.62 -1.36
C LEU A 126 -5.45 -7.15 -0.17
N GLN A 127 -5.14 -8.36 0.29
CA GLN A 127 -5.89 -9.07 1.33
C GLN A 127 -5.22 -9.06 2.72
N ASP A 128 -4.04 -8.44 2.88
CA ASP A 128 -3.26 -8.42 4.14
C ASP A 128 -3.00 -9.81 4.77
N LEU A 129 -2.96 -10.88 3.96
CA LEU A 129 -2.68 -12.23 4.45
C LEU A 129 -1.21 -12.35 4.86
N ALA A 130 -0.93 -13.01 5.98
CA ALA A 130 0.45 -13.31 6.34
C ALA A 130 1.05 -14.32 5.34
N VAL A 131 2.36 -14.26 5.13
CA VAL A 131 3.09 -15.15 4.21
C VAL A 131 2.80 -16.63 4.50
N LYS A 132 2.64 -17.00 5.78
CA LYS A 132 2.26 -18.36 6.21
C LYS A 132 0.86 -18.78 5.75
N ASP A 133 -0.08 -17.85 5.70
CA ASP A 133 -1.47 -18.13 5.33
C ASP A 133 -1.60 -18.23 3.80
N ILE A 134 -0.83 -17.42 3.06
CA ILE A 134 -0.68 -17.56 1.61
C ILE A 134 -0.03 -18.90 1.27
N ALA A 135 1.03 -19.29 1.99
CA ALA A 135 1.69 -20.58 1.78
C ALA A 135 0.74 -21.76 2.01
N ARG A 136 -0.06 -21.70 3.08
CA ARG A 136 -1.12 -22.68 3.35
C ARG A 136 -2.18 -22.70 2.25
N LYS A 137 -2.69 -21.52 1.85
CA LYS A 137 -3.73 -21.37 0.82
C LYS A 137 -3.30 -21.92 -0.53
N GLU A 138 -2.05 -21.70 -0.91
CA GLU A 138 -1.50 -22.10 -2.20
C GLU A 138 -0.82 -23.47 -2.19
N GLY A 139 -0.77 -24.16 -1.03
CA GLY A 139 -0.16 -25.48 -0.90
C GLY A 139 1.36 -25.51 -1.12
N VAL A 140 2.06 -24.42 -0.81
CA VAL A 140 3.51 -24.26 -1.03
C VAL A 140 4.27 -23.97 0.26
N SER A 141 5.61 -24.00 0.19
CA SER A 141 6.45 -23.61 1.34
C SER A 141 6.44 -22.08 1.57
N ILE A 142 6.64 -21.66 2.82
CA ILE A 142 6.80 -20.24 3.19
C ILE A 142 7.94 -19.58 2.38
N ASN A 143 9.02 -20.33 2.13
CA ASN A 143 10.16 -19.85 1.35
C ASN A 143 9.80 -19.60 -0.13
N ALA A 144 8.90 -20.41 -0.71
CA ALA A 144 8.40 -20.17 -2.06
C ALA A 144 7.66 -18.81 -2.14
N VAL A 145 6.76 -18.54 -1.19
CA VAL A 145 6.02 -17.27 -1.14
C VAL A 145 6.96 -16.08 -0.90
N LYS A 146 7.97 -16.22 -0.04
CA LYS A 146 9.01 -15.19 0.14
C LYS A 146 9.79 -14.91 -1.15
N ASN A 147 10.09 -15.95 -1.93
CA ASN A 147 10.75 -15.78 -3.22
C ASN A 147 9.83 -15.10 -4.26
N TRP A 148 8.53 -15.44 -4.27
CA TRP A 148 7.54 -14.73 -5.09
C TRP A 148 7.52 -13.24 -4.75
N ALA A 149 7.47 -12.90 -3.46
CA ALA A 149 7.51 -11.52 -2.98
C ALA A 149 8.75 -10.76 -3.44
N ARG A 150 9.94 -11.36 -3.30
CA ARG A 150 11.21 -10.75 -3.70
C ARG A 150 11.24 -10.42 -5.18
N LEU A 151 10.86 -11.38 -6.03
CA LEU A 151 10.86 -11.21 -7.48
C LEU A 151 9.75 -10.27 -7.97
N ALA A 152 8.58 -10.31 -7.34
CA ALA A 152 7.48 -9.38 -7.64
C ALA A 152 7.90 -7.94 -7.35
N LYS A 153 8.48 -7.68 -6.16
CA LYS A 153 8.98 -6.36 -5.80
C LYS A 153 10.03 -5.83 -6.77
N GLN A 154 10.92 -6.70 -7.27
CA GLN A 154 11.92 -6.31 -8.27
C GLN A 154 11.28 -5.82 -9.58
N LYS A 155 10.28 -6.55 -10.08
CA LYS A 155 9.55 -6.19 -11.32
C LYS A 155 8.68 -4.95 -11.17
N LEU A 156 7.99 -4.81 -10.03
CA LEU A 156 7.16 -3.63 -9.77
C LEU A 156 7.99 -2.35 -9.63
N ARG A 157 9.28 -2.48 -9.31
CA ARG A 157 10.22 -1.36 -9.25
C ARG A 157 10.76 -0.97 -10.63
N SER A 158 10.99 -1.93 -11.53
CA SER A 158 11.60 -1.71 -12.85
C SER A 158 10.71 -1.00 -13.86
N GLU A 159 9.42 -0.88 -13.58
CA GLU A 159 8.45 -0.50 -14.60
C GLU A 159 8.17 1.00 -14.65
N THR A 160 8.61 1.63 -15.75
CA THR A 160 8.39 3.05 -16.12
C THR A 160 6.91 3.42 -16.30
N VAL A 161 6.03 2.44 -16.41
CA VAL A 161 4.65 2.58 -16.91
C VAL A 161 3.73 3.38 -15.98
N LEU A 162 4.02 3.38 -14.68
CA LEU A 162 3.15 4.01 -13.72
C LEU A 162 3.21 5.57 -13.77
N LEU A 163 4.17 6.16 -14.50
CA LEU A 163 4.29 7.61 -14.69
C LEU A 163 3.21 8.17 -15.61
N GLU A 164 2.78 7.41 -16.61
CA GLU A 164 1.68 7.81 -17.50
C GLU A 164 0.36 7.88 -16.73
N TYR A 165 0.21 7.02 -15.73
CA TYR A 165 -0.95 7.00 -14.84
C TYR A 165 -0.90 8.17 -13.83
N VAL A 166 0.25 8.42 -13.18
CA VAL A 166 0.42 9.56 -12.26
C VAL A 166 0.25 10.90 -13.00
N GLY A 167 0.81 11.04 -14.20
CA GLY A 167 0.66 12.24 -15.04
C GLY A 167 -0.82 12.56 -15.33
N LYS A 168 -1.61 11.56 -15.72
CA LYS A 168 -3.07 11.73 -15.96
C LYS A 168 -3.86 12.08 -14.70
N THR A 169 -3.46 11.59 -13.52
CA THR A 169 -4.12 11.92 -12.25
C THR A 169 -3.65 13.23 -11.59
N MET A 170 -2.52 13.79 -12.04
CA MET A 170 -1.95 15.03 -11.49
C MET A 170 -2.39 16.29 -12.27
N GLU A 171 -2.87 16.12 -13.50
CA GLU A 171 -3.40 17.19 -14.36
C GLU A 171 -4.90 17.48 -14.16
N GLY A 172 -5.58 16.76 -13.25
CA GLY A 172 -6.99 16.96 -12.91
C GLY A 172 -7.20 17.56 -11.52
#